data_AF-A0A077LBA7-F1
#
_entry.id   AF-A0A077LBA7-F1
#
_cell.length_a   1.000
_cell.length_b   1.000
_cell.length_c   1.000
_cell.angle_alpha   90.00
_cell.angle_beta   90.00
_cell.angle_gamma   90.00
#
_symmetry.space_group_name_H-M   'P 1'
#
loop_
_entity.id
_entity.type
_entity.pdbx_description
1 polymer ?
#
loop_
_entity_poly.entity_id
_entity_poly.type
_entity_poly.pdbx_seq_one_letter_code
_entity_poly.pdbx_strand_id
1 'polypeptide(L)'
;MCDDYYEFRRQLAFLNPELADKYFGFTLGPDLKIKVTDPDEVLTPAELSYLTEKLNERETLKENLHQHTRTVMELVDHLPELFGAGYVVDLQNYHKIIDYGQIFTRNSIGNFMDTWAYQVERHAQRREATEEHRDHHVDVKA
;
A
#
# COMPACT_ATOMS: atom_id res chain seq x y z
N MET A 1 -11.19 6.20 -7.21
CA MET A 1 -9.77 5.76 -7.06
C MET A 1 -9.23 5.11 -8.34
N CYS A 2 -9.71 3.93 -8.73
CA CYS A 2 -9.21 3.24 -9.93
C CYS A 2 -9.48 4.05 -11.22
N ASP A 3 -10.70 4.58 -11.37
CA ASP A 3 -11.06 5.42 -12.52
C ASP A 3 -10.23 6.71 -12.61
N ASP A 4 -10.01 7.40 -11.48
CA ASP A 4 -9.16 8.60 -11.43
C ASP A 4 -7.72 8.32 -11.86
N TYR A 5 -7.18 7.16 -11.47
CA TYR A 5 -5.84 6.74 -11.84
C TYR A 5 -5.76 6.33 -13.32
N TYR A 6 -6.76 5.63 -13.87
CA TYR A 6 -6.79 5.35 -15.30
C TYR A 6 -6.97 6.61 -16.15
N GLU A 7 -7.76 7.57 -15.69
CA GLU A 7 -7.85 8.88 -16.34
C GLU A 7 -6.51 9.60 -16.31
N PHE A 8 -5.79 9.57 -15.19
CA PHE A 8 -4.42 10.08 -15.12
C PHE A 8 -3.50 9.42 -16.15
N ARG A 9 -3.51 8.08 -16.22
CA ARG A 9 -2.69 7.32 -17.19
C ARG A 9 -3.03 7.69 -18.64
N ARG A 10 -4.31 7.89 -18.97
CA ARG A 10 -4.74 8.37 -20.31
C ARG A 10 -4.21 9.75 -20.63
N GLN A 11 -4.32 10.69 -19.70
CA GLN A 11 -3.79 12.05 -19.88
C GLN A 11 -2.26 12.05 -20.02
N LEU A 12 -1.58 11.22 -19.22
CA LEU A 12 -0.13 11.07 -19.31
C LEU A 12 0.30 10.53 -20.67
N ALA A 13 -0.39 9.53 -21.22
CA ALA A 13 -0.10 8.98 -22.55
C ALA A 13 -0.25 10.02 -23.67
N PHE A 14 -1.15 11.00 -23.51
CA PHE A 14 -1.30 12.09 -24.47
C PHE A 14 -0.20 13.16 -24.34
N LEU A 15 0.20 13.50 -23.10
CA LEU A 15 1.13 14.61 -22.82
C LEU A 15 2.60 14.19 -22.88
N ASN A 16 2.91 12.97 -22.44
CA ASN A 16 4.26 12.43 -22.36
C ASN A 16 4.23 10.90 -22.59
N PRO A 17 4.18 10.46 -23.87
CA PRO A 17 4.08 9.04 -24.22
C PRO A 17 5.23 8.19 -23.67
N GLU A 18 6.47 8.69 -23.70
CA GLU A 18 7.64 7.95 -23.21
C GLU A 18 7.54 7.66 -21.71
N LEU A 19 7.08 8.64 -20.92
CA LEU A 19 6.84 8.45 -19.49
C LEU A 19 5.63 7.57 -19.22
N ALA A 20 4.61 7.61 -20.08
CA ALA A 20 3.43 6.76 -19.94
C ALA A 20 3.74 5.27 -20.17
N ASP A 21 4.71 4.97 -21.04
CA ASP A 21 5.15 3.60 -21.30
C ASP A 21 5.97 3.01 -20.14
N LYS A 22 6.54 3.86 -19.29
CA LYS A 22 7.22 3.43 -18.07
C LYS A 22 6.21 2.94 -17.04
N TYR A 23 6.62 1.89 -16.34
CA TYR A 23 5.90 1.42 -15.18
C TYR A 23 6.26 2.29 -13.96
N PHE A 24 5.24 2.67 -13.21
CA PHE A 24 5.40 3.27 -11.90
C PHE A 24 4.18 2.95 -11.04
N GLY A 25 4.42 2.79 -9.75
CA GLY A 25 3.39 2.65 -8.74
C GLY A 25 3.16 3.95 -7.98
N PHE A 26 2.31 3.88 -6.97
CA PHE A 26 2.13 4.97 -6.02
C PHE A 26 1.54 4.47 -4.72
N THR A 27 1.73 5.25 -3.67
CA THR A 27 1.31 4.95 -2.30
C THR A 27 0.96 6.21 -1.53
N LEU A 28 0.46 6.07 -0.30
CA LEU A 28 0.27 7.19 0.62
C LEU A 28 1.46 7.28 1.59
N GLY A 29 2.14 8.42 1.56
CA GLY A 29 3.24 8.74 2.48
C GLY A 29 2.76 9.08 3.90
N PRO A 30 3.69 9.12 4.87
CA PRO A 30 3.37 9.47 6.25
C PRO A 30 2.90 10.92 6.42
N ASP A 31 3.18 11.77 5.43
CA ASP A 31 2.72 13.16 5.32
C ASP A 31 1.33 13.29 4.66
N LEU A 32 0.63 12.17 4.49
CA LEU A 32 -0.68 12.08 3.82
C LEU A 32 -0.66 12.56 2.36
N LYS A 33 0.52 12.62 1.75
CA LYS A 33 0.69 12.93 0.33
C LYS A 33 0.90 11.65 -0.47
N ILE A 34 0.46 11.68 -1.72
CA ILE A 34 0.75 10.59 -2.65
C ILE A 34 2.25 10.60 -2.92
N LYS A 35 2.88 9.43 -2.90
CA LYS A 35 4.26 9.22 -3.30
C LYS A 35 4.30 8.24 -4.45
N VAL A 36 5.03 8.57 -5.51
CA VAL A 36 5.29 7.64 -6.61
C VAL A 36 6.29 6.59 -6.15
N THR A 37 6.06 5.34 -6.53
CA THR A 37 6.98 4.22 -6.34
C THR A 37 7.53 3.81 -7.70
N ASP A 38 8.81 3.46 -7.75
CA ASP A 38 9.50 3.05 -8.96
C ASP A 38 10.19 1.69 -8.74
N PRO A 39 9.43 0.60 -8.67
CA PRO A 39 9.98 -0.70 -8.34
C PRO A 39 10.84 -1.29 -9.46
N ASP A 40 10.73 -0.78 -10.69
CA ASP A 40 11.56 -1.20 -11.83
C ASP A 40 12.80 -0.28 -12.01
N GLU A 41 12.94 0.76 -11.18
CA GLU A 41 14.04 1.75 -11.22
C GLU A 41 14.22 2.42 -12.60
N VAL A 42 13.11 2.75 -13.26
CA VAL A 42 13.08 3.31 -14.64
C VAL A 42 12.82 4.81 -14.70
N LEU A 43 12.44 5.43 -13.58
CA LEU A 43 12.16 6.85 -13.49
C LEU A 43 13.41 7.65 -13.15
N THR A 44 13.63 8.73 -13.89
CA THR A 44 14.56 9.77 -13.49
C THR A 44 13.99 10.56 -12.29
N PRO A 45 14.85 11.27 -11.52
CA PRO A 45 14.37 12.12 -10.42
C PRO A 45 13.32 13.15 -10.87
N ALA A 46 13.48 13.72 -12.07
CA ALA A 46 12.55 14.70 -12.62
C ALA A 46 11.18 14.09 -12.95
N GLU A 47 11.17 12.88 -13.52
CA GLU A 47 9.92 12.14 -13.80
C GLU A 47 9.21 11.75 -12.51
N LEU A 48 9.96 11.27 -11.50
CA LEU A 48 9.40 10.94 -10.19
C LEU A 48 8.77 12.17 -9.51
N SER A 49 9.46 13.31 -9.53
CA SER A 49 8.91 14.58 -9.01
C SER A 49 7.66 15.02 -9.77
N TYR A 50 7.70 14.99 -11.11
CA TYR A 50 6.58 15.35 -11.96
C TYR A 50 5.34 14.49 -11.70
N LEU A 51 5.51 13.16 -11.70
CA LEU A 51 4.40 12.23 -11.45
C LEU A 51 3.83 12.41 -10.04
N THR A 52 4.69 12.64 -9.05
CA THR A 52 4.27 12.89 -7.66
C THR A 52 3.44 14.16 -7.57
N GLU A 53 3.88 15.25 -8.20
CA GLU A 53 3.13 16.51 -8.26
C GLU A 53 1.76 16.31 -8.93
N LYS A 54 1.73 15.69 -10.12
CA LYS A 54 0.48 15.49 -10.88
C LYS A 54 -0.52 14.55 -10.24
N LEU A 55 -0.07 13.57 -9.46
CA LEU A 55 -0.98 12.76 -8.66
C LEU A 55 -1.53 13.54 -7.47
N ASN A 56 -0.72 14.38 -6.82
CA ASN A 56 -1.17 15.18 -5.67
C ASN A 56 -2.11 16.34 -6.06
N GLU A 57 -2.14 16.76 -7.32
CA GLU A 57 -3.15 17.70 -7.85
C GLU A 57 -4.57 17.08 -7.93
N ARG A 58 -4.71 15.76 -7.74
CA ARG A 58 -5.99 15.04 -7.87
C ARG A 58 -6.67 14.86 -6.52
N GLU A 59 -7.53 15.80 -6.14
CA GLU A 59 -8.24 15.77 -4.85
C GLU A 59 -9.07 14.50 -4.64
N THR A 60 -9.87 14.09 -5.64
CA THR A 60 -10.69 12.87 -5.55
C THR A 60 -9.84 11.60 -5.35
N LEU A 61 -8.67 11.53 -5.99
CA LEU A 61 -7.75 10.41 -5.81
C LEU A 61 -7.17 10.41 -4.39
N LYS A 62 -6.72 11.56 -3.89
CA LYS A 62 -6.19 11.71 -2.53
C LYS A 62 -7.21 11.30 -1.46
N GLU A 63 -8.43 11.81 -1.55
CA GLU A 63 -9.49 11.49 -0.58
C GLU A 63 -9.79 9.99 -0.54
N ASN A 64 -9.91 9.38 -1.72
CA ASN A 64 -10.11 7.93 -1.82
C ASN A 64 -8.95 7.15 -1.19
N LEU A 65 -7.71 7.56 -1.43
CA LEU A 65 -6.52 6.90 -0.87
C LEU A 65 -6.43 7.06 0.63
N HIS A 66 -6.82 8.23 1.18
CA HIS A 66 -6.92 8.44 2.62
C HIS A 66 -7.94 7.50 3.24
N GLN A 67 -9.14 7.43 2.66
CA GLN A 67 -10.20 6.55 3.15
C GLN A 67 -9.78 5.07 3.11
N HIS A 68 -9.17 4.64 2.01
CA HIS A 68 -8.72 3.26 1.87
C HIS A 68 -7.56 2.94 2.82
N THR A 69 -6.62 3.85 3.01
CA THR A 69 -5.51 3.66 3.96
C THR A 69 -6.03 3.46 5.38
N ARG A 70 -7.01 4.26 5.82
CA ARG A 70 -7.70 4.05 7.11
C ARG A 70 -8.35 2.68 7.19
N THR A 71 -9.08 2.30 6.14
CA THR A 71 -9.77 1.01 6.06
C THR A 71 -8.79 -0.16 6.17
N VAL A 72 -7.66 -0.11 5.45
CA VAL A 72 -6.62 -1.15 5.51
C VAL A 72 -6.03 -1.26 6.91
N MET A 73 -5.68 -0.13 7.55
CA MET A 73 -5.15 -0.14 8.91
C MET A 73 -6.14 -0.75 9.91
N GLU A 74 -7.43 -0.37 9.83
CA GLU A 74 -8.50 -0.91 10.69
C GLU A 74 -8.72 -2.41 10.46
N LEU A 75 -8.78 -2.86 9.21
CA LEU A 75 -8.99 -4.28 8.88
C LEU A 75 -7.82 -5.14 9.37
N VAL A 76 -6.58 -4.68 9.19
CA VAL A 76 -5.39 -5.43 9.64
C VAL A 76 -5.30 -5.47 11.16
N ASP A 77 -5.69 -4.40 11.86
CA ASP A 77 -5.67 -4.37 13.33
C ASP A 77 -6.79 -5.19 13.97
N HIS A 78 -7.99 -5.17 13.39
CA HIS A 78 -9.18 -5.78 14.01
C HIS A 78 -9.53 -7.18 13.50
N LEU A 79 -9.01 -7.61 12.34
CA LEU A 79 -9.36 -8.91 11.74
C LEU A 79 -8.12 -9.80 11.52
N PRO A 80 -7.39 -10.20 12.58
CA PRO A 80 -6.19 -11.02 12.45
C PRO A 80 -6.45 -12.38 11.80
N GLU A 81 -7.69 -12.89 11.88
CA GLU A 81 -8.11 -14.14 11.23
C GLU A 81 -8.10 -14.09 9.70
N LEU A 82 -8.27 -12.92 9.08
CA LEU A 82 -8.17 -12.75 7.63
C LEU A 82 -6.72 -12.73 7.15
N PHE A 83 -5.77 -12.42 8.04
CA PHE A 83 -4.36 -12.24 7.69
C PHE A 83 -3.44 -13.28 8.35
N GLY A 84 -3.95 -14.19 9.20
CA GLY A 84 -3.19 -15.32 9.77
C GLY A 84 -2.08 -14.97 10.75
N ALA A 85 -1.68 -13.70 10.82
CA ALA A 85 -0.75 -13.12 11.78
C ALA A 85 -1.19 -11.69 12.09
N GLY A 86 -1.09 -11.24 13.34
CA GLY A 86 -1.21 -9.81 13.63
C GLY A 86 -0.08 -9.09 12.88
N TYR A 87 -0.39 -8.26 11.89
CA TYR A 87 0.59 -7.41 11.23
C TYR A 87 0.60 -6.02 11.86
N VAL A 88 1.70 -5.30 11.70
CA VAL A 88 1.81 -3.89 12.08
C VAL A 88 1.73 -3.05 10.81
N VAL A 89 0.59 -2.40 10.60
CA VAL A 89 0.36 -1.48 9.50
C VAL A 89 -0.11 -0.15 10.10
N ASP A 90 0.68 0.89 9.89
CA ASP A 90 0.40 2.25 10.34
C ASP A 90 0.80 3.26 9.27
N LEU A 91 0.50 4.54 9.51
CA LEU A 91 0.80 5.59 8.55
C LEU A 91 2.32 5.76 8.29
N GLN A 92 3.19 5.40 9.24
CA GLN A 92 4.64 5.50 9.10
C GLN A 92 5.20 4.45 8.16
N ASN A 93 4.61 3.25 8.11
CA ASN A 93 5.10 2.15 7.29
C ASN A 93 4.24 1.84 6.05
N TYR A 94 3.03 2.41 5.94
CA TYR A 94 2.09 2.13 4.84
C TYR A 94 2.73 2.25 3.45
N HIS A 95 3.52 3.30 3.24
CA HIS A 95 4.20 3.59 1.98
C HIS A 95 5.23 2.52 1.54
N LYS A 96 5.64 1.64 2.45
CA LYS A 96 6.57 0.54 2.19
C LYS A 96 5.84 -0.77 1.93
N ILE A 97 4.54 -0.80 2.18
CA ILE A 97 3.72 -2.01 2.19
C ILE A 97 2.81 -2.00 0.96
N ILE A 98 2.04 -0.93 0.78
CA ILE A 98 1.03 -0.85 -0.27
C ILE A 98 1.54 -0.07 -1.49
N ASP A 99 1.40 -0.66 -2.66
CA ASP A 99 1.60 -0.05 -3.97
C ASP A 99 0.32 -0.19 -4.81
N TYR A 100 -0.39 0.92 -4.98
CA TYR A 100 -1.64 1.00 -5.71
C TYR A 100 -1.47 0.83 -7.22
N GLY A 101 -0.32 1.22 -7.80
CA GLY A 101 -0.09 0.98 -9.22
C GLY A 101 0.06 -0.50 -9.52
N GLN A 102 0.73 -1.26 -8.63
CA GLN A 102 0.77 -2.73 -8.74
C GLN A 102 -0.65 -3.31 -8.67
N ILE A 103 -1.46 -2.85 -7.71
CA ILE A 103 -2.85 -3.30 -7.54
C ILE A 103 -3.73 -2.97 -8.76
N PHE A 104 -3.52 -1.83 -9.43
CA PHE A 104 -4.37 -1.41 -10.55
C PHE A 104 -3.88 -1.86 -11.93
N THR A 105 -2.58 -2.14 -12.11
CA THR A 105 -2.01 -2.35 -13.45
C THR A 105 -1.22 -3.64 -13.61
N ARG A 106 -0.79 -4.26 -12.51
CA ARG A 106 -0.03 -5.52 -12.50
C ARG A 106 -0.66 -6.58 -11.60
N ASN A 107 -1.96 -6.48 -11.34
CA ASN A 107 -2.67 -7.42 -10.48
C ASN A 107 -2.69 -8.82 -11.11
N SER A 108 -1.85 -9.71 -10.58
CA SER A 108 -1.76 -11.11 -10.98
C SER A 108 -2.60 -12.05 -10.10
N ILE A 109 -3.19 -11.55 -9.02
CA ILE A 109 -3.97 -12.32 -8.02
C ILE A 109 -5.47 -12.31 -8.38
N GLY A 110 -5.91 -11.33 -9.16
CA GLY A 110 -7.20 -11.32 -9.85
C GLY A 110 -8.27 -10.42 -9.24
N ASN A 111 -8.13 -9.99 -7.98
CA ASN A 111 -9.02 -8.97 -7.40
C ASN A 111 -8.27 -7.99 -6.49
N PHE A 112 -8.91 -6.85 -6.24
CA PHE A 112 -8.34 -5.74 -5.48
C PHE A 112 -8.02 -6.14 -4.03
N MET A 113 -8.95 -6.85 -3.36
CA MET A 113 -8.83 -7.22 -1.95
C MET A 113 -7.63 -8.14 -1.71
N ASP A 114 -7.54 -9.22 -2.48
CA ASP A 114 -6.48 -10.21 -2.31
C ASP A 114 -5.10 -9.62 -2.65
N THR A 115 -5.04 -8.62 -3.53
CA THR A 115 -3.75 -8.03 -3.93
C THR A 115 -3.16 -7.13 -2.85
N TRP A 116 -3.98 -6.29 -2.21
CA TRP A 116 -3.45 -5.47 -1.12
C TRP A 116 -3.22 -6.33 0.13
N ALA A 117 -4.07 -7.34 0.40
CA ALA A 117 -3.85 -8.30 1.49
C ALA A 117 -2.51 -9.04 1.32
N TYR A 118 -2.22 -9.50 0.10
CA TYR A 118 -0.94 -10.10 -0.25
C TYR A 118 0.25 -9.15 -0.04
N GLN A 119 0.11 -7.88 -0.39
CA GLN A 119 1.14 -6.87 -0.14
C GLN A 119 1.39 -6.67 1.37
N VAL A 120 0.33 -6.69 2.20
CA VAL A 120 0.47 -6.69 3.67
C VAL A 120 1.23 -7.92 4.15
N GLU A 121 0.82 -9.12 3.74
CA GLU A 121 1.47 -10.38 4.14
C GLU A 121 2.98 -10.39 3.81
N ARG A 122 3.34 -9.83 2.65
CA ARG A 122 4.70 -9.86 2.12
C ARG A 122 5.61 -8.76 2.67
N HIS A 123 5.07 -7.58 2.98
CA HIS A 123 5.87 -6.39 3.27
C HIS A 123 5.70 -5.85 4.68
N ALA A 124 4.60 -6.18 5.37
CA ALA A 124 4.37 -5.71 6.74
C ALA A 124 5.16 -6.56 7.75
N GLN A 125 5.56 -5.95 8.86
CA GLN A 125 6.16 -6.65 9.98
C GLN A 125 5.07 -7.42 10.75
N ARG A 126 5.38 -8.66 11.16
CA ARG A 126 4.53 -9.40 12.09
C ARG A 126 4.64 -8.80 13.48
N ARG A 127 3.51 -8.58 14.12
CA ARG A 127 3.39 -8.24 15.54
C ARG A 127 3.97 -9.42 16.31
N GLU A 128 4.98 -9.17 17.15
CA GLU A 128 5.53 -10.21 18.02
C GLU A 128 4.39 -10.75 18.88
N ALA A 129 4.27 -12.09 18.98
CA ALA A 129 3.34 -12.67 19.92
C ALA A 129 3.84 -12.30 21.33
N THR A 130 3.10 -11.46 22.05
CA THR A 130 3.39 -11.24 23.46
C THR A 130 3.32 -12.60 24.16
N GLU A 131 4.44 -13.10 24.68
CA GLU A 131 4.53 -14.36 25.46
C GLU A 131 3.84 -14.25 26.84
N GLU A 132 2.79 -13.45 26.98
CA GLU A 132 1.97 -13.40 28.18
C GLU A 132 0.85 -14.42 28.04
N HIS A 133 1.18 -15.70 28.23
CA HIS A 133 0.35 -16.80 28.77
C HIS A 133 1.17 -18.10 28.71
N ARG A 134 2.41 -18.08 29.22
CA ARG A 134 3.04 -19.33 29.68
C ARG A 134 2.49 -19.62 31.08
N ASP A 135 1.50 -20.50 31.05
CA ASP A 135 0.79 -21.13 32.15
C ASP A 135 1.69 -21.34 33.39
N HIS A 136 1.21 -20.85 34.54
CA HIS A 136 1.77 -21.16 35.85
C HIS A 136 1.52 -22.63 36.17
N HIS A 137 2.41 -23.52 35.71
CA HIS A 137 2.54 -24.85 36.33
C HIS A 137 3.53 -24.74 37.49
N VAL A 138 3.02 -24.36 38.66
CA VAL A 138 3.73 -24.59 39.92
C VAL A 138 3.68 -26.09 40.17
N ASP A 139 4.80 -26.77 39.98
CA ASP A 139 5.00 -28.16 40.42
C ASP A 139 4.74 -28.26 41.93
N VAL A 140 3.58 -28.76 42.31
CA VAL A 140 3.35 -29.28 43.67
C VAL A 140 3.84 -30.73 43.67
N LYS A 141 5.09 -30.92 44.13
CA LYS A 141 5.58 -32.26 44.49
C LYS A 141 4.87 -32.74 45.75
N ALA A 142 4.27 -33.92 45.64
CA ALA A 142 3.73 -34.72 46.74
C ALA A 142 4.84 -35.28 47.65
#